data_AF-A0A077WMR5-F1
#
_entry.id   AF-A0A077WMR5-F1
#
_cell.length_a   1.000
_cell.length_b   1.000
_cell.length_c   1.000
_cell.angle_alpha   90.00
_cell.angle_beta   90.00
_cell.angle_gamma   90.00
#
_symmetry.space_group_name_H-M   'P 1'
#
loop_
_entity.id
_entity.type
_entity.pdbx_description
1 polymer ?
#
loop_
_entity_poly.entity_id
_entity_poly.type
_entity_poly.pdbx_seq_one_letter_code
_entity_poly.pdbx_strand_id
1 'polypeptide(L)'
;MPTNIDSFFLLIVEITIKGQVNPNTGMVMNLTDLKDCIKSSIMDVLDHRNLDCDVEYFSKRPSTTENLAVFVWLNFEHHFHNHPARHTTNARLYKVKIYETESNAVEYMGEGLPLENGYGNVN
;
A
#
# COMPACT_ATOMS: atom_id res chain seq x y z
N MET A 1 -1.84 17.44 18.75
CA MET A 1 -3.08 17.72 18.01
C MET A 1 -3.40 16.46 17.23
N PRO A 2 -4.51 15.76 17.47
CA PRO A 2 -4.90 14.67 16.60
C PRO A 2 -5.28 15.28 15.24
N THR A 3 -4.54 14.94 14.19
CA THR A 3 -4.98 15.17 12.81
C THR A 3 -6.13 14.22 12.57
N ASN A 4 -7.33 14.66 12.93
CA ASN A 4 -8.54 13.87 12.82
C ASN A 4 -8.86 13.73 11.32
N ILE A 5 -8.38 12.66 10.69
CA ILE A 5 -8.74 12.28 9.32
C ILE A 5 -10.13 11.61 9.35
N ASP A 6 -11.07 12.26 10.03
CA ASP A 6 -12.47 11.88 10.12
C ASP A 6 -13.28 12.93 9.36
N SER A 7 -13.27 12.82 8.03
CA SER A 7 -14.35 13.29 7.17
C SER A 7 -14.02 13.00 5.71
N PHE A 8 -14.46 11.84 5.22
CA PHE A 8 -14.85 11.65 3.81
C PHE A 8 -13.83 12.14 2.76
N PHE A 9 -12.52 11.99 3.02
CA PHE A 9 -11.50 12.36 2.05
C PHE A 9 -11.38 11.26 1.00
N LEU A 10 -11.70 11.61 -0.25
CA LEU A 10 -11.41 10.80 -1.43
C LEU A 10 -9.90 10.79 -1.65
N LEU A 11 -9.18 9.96 -0.87
CA LEU A 11 -7.76 9.74 -1.10
C LEU A 11 -7.57 9.00 -2.42
N ILE A 12 -6.69 9.51 -3.27
CA ILE A 12 -6.30 8.83 -4.50
C ILE A 12 -4.98 8.10 -4.22
N VAL A 13 -5.00 6.78 -4.40
CA VAL A 13 -3.81 5.92 -4.25
C VAL A 13 -3.36 5.42 -5.61
N GLU A 14 -2.14 5.77 -6.00
CA GLU A 14 -1.49 5.28 -7.21
C GLU A 14 -0.45 4.21 -6.84
N ILE A 15 -0.59 3.02 -7.42
CA ILE A 15 0.35 1.92 -7.27
C ILE A 15 1.13 1.75 -8.57
N THR A 16 2.45 1.91 -8.50
CA THR A 16 3.36 1.66 -9.61
C THR A 16 4.10 0.34 -9.40
N ILE A 17 3.93 -0.58 -10.34
CA ILE A 17 4.73 -1.81 -10.43
C ILE A 17 5.84 -1.66 -11.47
N LYS A 18 6.95 -2.37 -11.26
CA LYS A 18 8.09 -2.45 -12.19
C LYS A 18 8.47 -3.89 -12.43
N GLY A 19 8.78 -4.23 -13.67
CA GLY A 19 9.25 -5.55 -14.06
C GLY A 19 9.55 -5.62 -15.55
N GLN A 20 9.98 -6.79 -16.02
CA GLN A 20 10.19 -7.03 -17.44
C GLN A 20 8.84 -7.26 -18.13
N VAL A 21 8.69 -6.72 -19.33
CA VAL A 21 7.50 -6.98 -20.17
C VAL A 21 7.57 -8.41 -20.67
N ASN A 22 6.54 -9.20 -20.41
CA ASN A 22 6.44 -10.56 -20.94
C ASN A 22 6.23 -10.48 -22.47
N PRO A 23 7.09 -11.13 -23.29
CA PRO A 23 7.05 -10.99 -24.74
C PRO A 23 5.79 -11.60 -25.38
N ASN A 24 5.13 -12.54 -24.71
CA ASN A 24 3.92 -13.19 -25.22
C ASN A 24 2.66 -12.38 -24.91
N THR A 25 2.60 -11.74 -23.74
CA THR A 25 1.40 -11.02 -23.28
C THR A 25 1.50 -9.50 -23.44
N GLY A 26 2.70 -8.96 -23.62
CA GLY A 26 2.95 -7.51 -23.67
C GLY A 26 2.78 -6.79 -22.33
N MET A 27 2.67 -7.53 -21.22
CA MET A 27 2.40 -6.97 -19.89
C MET A 27 3.55 -7.26 -18.92
N VAL A 28 3.77 -6.35 -17.97
CA VAL A 28 4.63 -6.62 -16.79
C VAL A 28 3.93 -7.60 -15.83
N MET A 29 2.62 -7.41 -15.66
CA MET A 29 1.72 -8.20 -14.81
C MET A 29 0.31 -8.14 -15.40
N ASN A 30 -0.48 -9.19 -15.20
CA ASN A 30 -1.90 -9.16 -15.51
C ASN A 30 -2.63 -8.15 -14.62
N LEU A 31 -3.37 -7.22 -15.23
CA LEU A 31 -4.09 -6.17 -14.52
C LEU A 31 -5.19 -6.71 -13.60
N THR A 32 -5.76 -7.89 -13.88
CA THR A 32 -6.72 -8.53 -12.97
C THR A 32 -6.05 -8.92 -11.66
N ASP A 33 -4.89 -9.57 -11.71
CA ASP A 33 -4.14 -9.95 -10.51
C ASP A 33 -3.70 -8.72 -9.71
N LEU A 34 -3.27 -7.65 -10.40
CA LEU A 34 -2.92 -6.38 -9.75
C LEU A 34 -4.13 -5.78 -9.03
N LYS A 35 -5.30 -5.77 -9.68
CA LYS A 35 -6.54 -5.25 -9.11
C LYS A 35 -6.96 -6.03 -7.87
N ASP A 36 -6.83 -7.35 -7.89
CA ASP A 36 -7.16 -8.19 -6.74
C ASP A 36 -6.21 -7.93 -5.57
N CYS A 37 -4.90 -7.79 -5.84
CA CYS A 37 -3.92 -7.39 -4.83
C CYS A 37 -4.25 -6.01 -4.22
N ILE A 38 -4.56 -5.01 -5.04
CA ILE A 38 -4.95 -3.67 -4.58
C ILE A 38 -6.21 -3.74 -3.72
N LYS A 39 -7.22 -4.51 -4.14
CA LYS A 39 -8.47 -4.65 -3.41
C LYS A 39 -8.21 -5.20 -2.00
N SER A 40 -7.53 -6.33 -1.89
CA SER A 40 -7.31 -6.99 -0.61
C SER A 40 -6.35 -6.24 0.31
N SER A 41 -5.39 -5.49 -0.24
CA SER A 41 -4.38 -4.77 0.56
C SER A 41 -4.75 -3.32 0.90
N ILE A 42 -5.65 -2.69 0.15
CA ILE A 42 -5.94 -1.25 0.31
C ILE A 42 -7.43 -1.08 0.55
N MET A 43 -8.28 -1.49 -0.41
CA MET A 43 -9.70 -1.20 -0.35
C MET A 43 -10.38 -1.89 0.84
N ASP A 44 -10.19 -3.20 1.00
CA ASP A 44 -10.88 -3.96 2.05
C ASP A 44 -10.43 -3.57 3.48
N VAL A 45 -9.25 -2.95 3.60
CA VAL A 45 -8.63 -2.56 4.87
C VAL A 45 -8.92 -1.10 5.24
N LEU A 46 -8.92 -0.20 4.25
CA LEU A 46 -8.95 1.25 4.49
C LEU A 46 -10.28 1.90 4.08
N ASP A 47 -11.03 1.32 3.15
CA ASP A 47 -12.26 1.94 2.66
C ASP A 47 -13.32 1.99 3.77
N HIS A 48 -13.94 3.16 3.94
CA HIS A 48 -14.93 3.46 4.98
C HIS A 48 -14.48 3.16 6.43
N ARG A 49 -13.18 3.26 6.73
CA ARG A 49 -12.64 3.06 8.09
C ARG A 49 -12.06 4.34 8.70
N ASN A 50 -12.14 4.46 10.02
CA ASN A 50 -11.34 5.43 10.77
C ASN A 50 -9.94 4.84 10.99
N LEU A 51 -8.91 5.45 10.42
CA LEU A 51 -7.55 4.89 10.47
C LEU A 51 -7.03 4.73 11.91
N ASP A 52 -7.22 5.74 12.75
CA ASP A 52 -6.70 5.75 14.12
C ASP A 52 -7.40 4.74 15.05
N CYS A 53 -8.68 4.43 14.78
CA CYS A 53 -9.48 3.53 15.60
C CYS A 53 -9.53 2.09 15.06
N ASP A 54 -9.65 1.93 13.74
CA ASP A 54 -9.97 0.64 13.11
C ASP A 54 -8.74 -0.09 12.56
N VAL A 55 -7.59 0.59 12.44
CA VAL A 55 -6.38 0.02 11.86
C VAL A 55 -5.25 0.03 12.89
N GLU A 56 -4.89 -1.16 13.37
CA GLU A 56 -3.93 -1.35 14.46
C GLU A 56 -2.60 -0.63 14.22
N TYR A 57 -2.16 -0.52 12.97
CA TYR A 57 -0.93 0.18 12.59
C TYR A 57 -0.87 1.64 13.08
N PHE A 58 -2.01 2.34 13.09
CA PHE A 58 -2.13 3.75 13.48
C PHE A 58 -2.47 3.95 14.96
N SER A 59 -2.83 2.89 15.70
CA SER A 59 -2.99 2.99 17.17
C SER A 59 -1.72 3.48 17.89
N LYS A 60 -0.55 3.28 17.27
CA LYS A 60 0.78 3.65 17.79
C LYS A 60 1.51 4.68 16.92
N ARG A 61 0.89 5.14 15.82
CA ARG A 61 1.53 6.03 14.83
C ARG A 61 0.52 7.06 14.34
N PRO A 62 0.91 8.34 14.18
CA PRO A 62 -0.01 9.33 13.66
C PRO A 62 -0.42 8.97 12.23
N SER A 63 -1.71 9.12 11.91
CA SER A 63 -2.33 8.80 10.62
C SER A 63 -1.94 9.74 9.46
N THR A 64 -0.74 10.32 9.47
CA THR A 64 -0.27 11.22 8.40
C THR A 64 -0.18 10.50 7.05
N THR A 65 -0.23 11.26 5.95
CA THR A 65 -0.15 10.72 4.58
C THR A 65 1.15 9.94 4.35
N GLU A 66 2.26 10.35 4.98
CA GLU A 66 3.53 9.61 4.93
C GLU A 66 3.43 8.23 5.58
N ASN A 67 2.86 8.16 6.79
CA ASN A 67 2.68 6.88 7.48
C ASN A 67 1.66 6.00 6.75
N LEU A 68 0.66 6.60 6.10
CA LEU A 68 -0.28 5.88 5.25
C LEU A 68 0.39 5.31 4.01
N ALA A 69 1.29 6.05 3.35
CA ALA A 69 2.04 5.54 2.20
C ALA A 69 2.94 4.36 2.58
N VAL A 70 3.57 4.41 3.76
CA VAL A 70 4.34 3.29 4.32
C VAL A 70 3.44 2.09 4.62
N PHE A 71 2.29 2.32 5.25
CA PHE A 71 1.33 1.25 5.55
C PHE A 71 0.85 0.55 4.27
N VAL A 72 0.42 1.32 3.27
CA VAL A 72 -0.03 0.80 1.98
C VAL A 72 1.08 -0.01 1.31
N TRP A 73 2.32 0.48 1.34
CA TRP A 73 3.47 -0.26 0.81
C TRP A 73 3.65 -1.62 1.48
N LEU A 74 3.70 -1.63 2.82
CA LEU A 74 3.90 -2.86 3.60
C LEU A 74 2.77 -3.86 3.37
N ASN A 75 1.52 -3.38 3.38
CA ASN A 75 0.37 -4.25 3.22
C ASN A 75 0.27 -4.78 1.78
N PHE A 76 0.51 -3.94 0.77
CA PHE A 76 0.56 -4.39 -0.61
C PHE A 76 1.65 -5.44 -0.83
N GLU A 77 2.87 -5.19 -0.35
CA GLU A 77 3.97 -6.17 -0.47
C GLU A 77 3.65 -7.50 0.21
N HIS A 78 3.03 -7.48 1.40
CA HIS A 78 2.60 -8.69 2.09
C HIS A 78 1.57 -9.49 1.27
N HIS A 79 0.50 -8.85 0.82
CA HIS A 79 -0.52 -9.50 0.00
C HIS A 79 0.03 -9.96 -1.35
N PHE A 80 0.84 -9.11 -1.99
CA PHE A 80 1.43 -9.42 -3.28
C PHE A 80 2.40 -10.60 -3.20
N HIS A 81 3.23 -10.68 -2.15
CA HIS A 81 4.13 -11.81 -1.92
C HIS A 81 3.38 -13.13 -1.75
N ASN A 82 2.21 -13.10 -1.10
CA ASN A 82 1.38 -14.27 -0.85
C ASN A 82 0.38 -14.59 -1.98
N HIS A 83 0.27 -13.71 -3.00
CA HIS A 83 -0.66 -13.89 -4.10
C HIS A 83 -0.14 -14.91 -5.13
N PRO A 84 -0.99 -15.80 -5.71
CA PRO A 84 -0.55 -16.80 -6.69
C PRO A 84 0.21 -16.21 -7.90
N ALA A 85 -0.18 -15.01 -8.33
CA ALA A 85 0.47 -14.30 -9.43
C ALA A 85 1.96 -13.99 -9.17
N ARG A 86 2.41 -13.97 -7.91
CA ARG A 86 3.81 -13.72 -7.56
C ARG A 86 4.77 -14.72 -8.21
N HIS A 87 4.33 -15.97 -8.38
CA HIS A 87 5.13 -17.04 -8.95
C HIS A 87 5.20 -17.01 -10.48
N THR A 88 4.38 -16.19 -11.13
CA THR A 88 4.26 -16.12 -12.60
C THR A 88 4.73 -14.79 -13.17
N THR A 89 5.11 -13.82 -12.32
CA THR A 89 5.54 -12.48 -12.71
C THR A 89 6.88 -12.09 -12.10
N ASN A 90 7.63 -11.27 -12.84
CA ASN A 90 8.83 -10.57 -12.37
C ASN A 90 8.51 -9.15 -11.89
N ALA A 91 7.22 -8.82 -11.73
CA ALA A 91 6.80 -7.54 -11.19
C ALA A 91 7.17 -7.42 -9.71
N ARG A 92 7.47 -6.20 -9.30
CA ARG A 92 7.64 -5.78 -7.92
C ARG A 92 6.98 -4.41 -7.72
N LEU A 93 6.57 -4.10 -6.49
CA LEU A 93 6.18 -2.75 -6.16
C LEU A 93 7.37 -1.80 -6.36
N TYR A 94 7.11 -0.64 -6.95
CA TYR A 94 8.12 0.37 -7.22
C TYR A 94 7.82 1.68 -6.52
N LYS A 95 6.56 2.10 -6.51
CA LYS A 95 6.14 3.34 -5.89
C LYS A 95 4.70 3.26 -5.43
N VAL A 96 4.45 3.78 -4.23
CA VAL A 96 3.12 4.13 -3.73
C VAL A 96 3.05 5.65 -3.72
N LYS A 97 2.00 6.21 -4.29
CA LYS A 97 1.72 7.64 -4.21
C LYS A 97 0.32 7.85 -3.68
N ILE A 98 0.18 8.74 -2.71
CA ILE A 98 -1.10 9.08 -2.09
C ILE A 98 -1.31 10.58 -2.23
N TYR A 99 -2.45 10.96 -2.81
CA TYR A 99 -2.93 12.34 -2.83
C TYR A 99 -3.87 12.53 -1.65
N GLU A 100 -3.47 13.39 -0.72
CA GLU A 100 -4.36 13.86 0.36
C GLU A 100 -5.34 14.91 -0.17
N THR A 101 -4.84 15.77 -1.05
CA THR A 101 -5.62 16.77 -1.79
C THR A 101 -5.09 16.86 -3.23
N GLU A 102 -5.69 17.68 -4.08
CA GLU A 102 -5.20 17.92 -5.45
C GLU A 102 -3.78 18.48 -5.49
N SER A 103 -3.35 19.21 -4.45
CA SER A 103 -2.03 19.85 -4.38
C SER A 103 -1.03 19.11 -3.49
N ASN A 104 -1.51 18.23 -2.61
CA ASN A 104 -0.68 17.56 -1.61
C ASN A 104 -0.61 16.06 -1.91
N ALA A 105 0.61 15.60 -2.21
CA ALA A 105 0.86 14.19 -2.44
C ALA A 105 2.15 13.74 -1.77
N VAL A 106 2.15 12.50 -1.30
CA VAL A 106 3.34 11.80 -0.79
C VAL A 106 3.68 10.65 -1.70
N GLU A 107 4.96 10.49 -2.02
CA GLU A 107 5.49 9.34 -2.75
C GLU A 107 6.41 8.53 -1.84
N TYR A 108 6.21 7.21 -1.82
CA TYR A 108 7.00 6.27 -1.05
C TYR A 108 7.51 5.14 -1.96
N MET A 109 8.82 4.88 -1.90
CA MET A 109 9.52 3.94 -2.78
C MET A 109 10.21 2.80 -2.01
N GLY A 110 9.80 2.56 -0.76
CA GLY A 110 10.37 1.51 0.10
C GLY A 110 11.68 1.91 0.80
N GLU A 111 12.13 3.16 0.64
CA GLU A 111 13.31 3.68 1.31
C GLU A 111 13.03 3.93 2.81
N GLY A 112 14.00 3.63 3.67
CA GLY A 112 13.87 3.90 5.11
C GLY A 112 13.08 2.88 5.93
N LEU A 113 12.64 1.75 5.35
CA LEU A 113 12.28 0.59 6.17
C LEU A 113 13.56 0.08 6.86
N PRO A 114 13.62 -0.02 8.20
CA PRO A 114 14.71 -0.72 8.86
C PRO A 114 14.76 -2.15 8.32
N LEU A 115 15.91 -2.55 7.78
CA LEU A 115 16.18 -3.94 7.46
C LEU A 115 16.25 -4.71 8.79
N GLU A 116 15.18 -5.46 9.06
CA GLU A 116 14.96 -6.43 10.15
C GLU A 116 14.76 -5.91 11.60
N ASN A 117 13.73 -6.52 12.20
CA ASN A 117 13.43 -6.73 13.63
C ASN A 117 12.71 -5.62 14.41
N GLY A 118 11.40 -5.82 14.63
CA GLY A 118 10.66 -5.08 15.67
C GLY A 118 9.14 -5.30 15.78
N TYR A 119 8.47 -5.94 14.82
CA TYR A 119 7.01 -6.18 14.88
C TYR A 119 6.64 -7.65 14.68
N GLY A 120 7.41 -8.53 15.32
CA GLY A 120 7.00 -9.89 15.64
C GLY A 120 6.83 -10.01 17.15
N ASN A 121 5.70 -10.56 17.57
CA ASN A 121 5.25 -10.89 18.93
C ASN A 121 4.48 -9.78 19.67
N VAL A 122 3.16 -9.87 19.61
CA VAL A 122 2.31 -9.67 20.78
C VAL A 122 1.75 -11.04 21.16
N ASN A 123 2.14 -11.52 22.34
CA ASN A 123 1.40 -12.54 23.08
C ASN A 123 0.08 -11.95 23.58
#